data_AF-A0A1G0LSI6-F1
#
_entry.id   AF-A0A1G0LSI6-F1
#
_cell.length_a   1.000
_cell.length_b   1.000
_cell.length_c   1.000
_cell.angle_alpha   90.00
_cell.angle_beta   90.00
_cell.angle_gamma   90.00
#
_symmetry.space_group_name_H-M   'P 1'
#
loop_
_entity.id
_entity.type
_entity.pdbx_description
1 polymer ?
#
loop_
_entity_poly.entity_id
_entity_poly.type
_entity_poly.pdbx_seq_one_letter_code
_entity_poly.pdbx_strand_id
1 'polypeptide(L)' 'MYSPLVRPGGLIGFHDIVPDRRTRFGSDTTGDAGGVPRFWTELKQRYGAAASEIIQDPEQDGCGVGMLYWRP' A
#
# COMPACT_ATOMS: atom_id res chain seq x y z
N MET A 1 -3.16 -12.47 -8.85
CA MET A 1 -4.47 -13.15 -8.80
C MET A 1 -5.61 -12.20 -9.17
N TYR A 2 -5.71 -11.00 -8.58
CA TYR A 2 -6.81 -10.06 -8.87
C TYR A 2 -6.60 -9.12 -10.05
N SER A 3 -5.35 -8.86 -10.45
CA SER A 3 -5.06 -7.93 -11.55
C SER A 3 -5.70 -8.28 -12.90
N PRO A 4 -5.95 -9.55 -13.29
CA PRO A 4 -6.67 -9.86 -14.52
C PRO A 4 -8.14 -9.42 -14.52
N LEU A 5 -8.72 -9.08 -13.36
CA LEU A 5 -10.08 -8.54 -13.26
C LEU A 5 -10.15 -7.03 -13.51
N VAL A 6 -8.99 -6.36 -13.64
CA VAL A 6 -8.90 -4.92 -13.87
C VAL A 6 -8.49 -4.70 -15.32
N ARG A 7 -9.30 -3.91 -16.05
CA ARG A 7 -8.99 -3.55 -17.43
C ARG A 7 -7.67 -2.77 -17.53
N PRO A 8 -6.96 -2.81 -18.68
CA PRO A 8 -5.84 -1.90 -18.94
C PRO A 8 -6.24 -0.44 -18.71
N GLY A 9 -5.40 0.32 -18.02
CA GLY A 9 -5.66 1.69 -17.57
C GLY A 9 -6.59 1.81 -16.36
N GLY A 10 -7.09 0.70 -15.80
CA GLY A 10 -7.86 0.67 -14.56
C GLY A 10 -7.01 0.97 -13.33
N LEU A 11 -7.66 1.09 -12.17
CA LEU A 11 -7.02 1.41 -10.90
C LEU A 11 -7.13 0.23 -9.93
N ILE A 12 -6.05 -0.10 -9.25
CA ILE A 12 -6.03 -1.05 -8.12
C ILE A 12 -5.67 -0.26 -6.87
N GLY A 13 -6.55 -0.32 -5.85
CA GLY A 13 -6.33 0.34 -4.56
C GLY A 13 -5.84 -0.65 -3.50
N PHE A 14 -4.90 -0.21 -2.65
CA PHE A 14 -4.41 -0.91 -1.48
C PHE A 14 -4.63 -0.02 -0.26
N HIS A 15 -5.40 -0.48 0.72
CA HIS A 15 -5.54 0.20 2.01
C HIS A 15 -4.39 -0.21 2.95
N ASP A 16 -4.08 0.62 3.95
CA ASP A 16 -3.10 0.35 5.00
C ASP A 16 -1.66 0.16 4.48
N ILE A 17 -1.24 1.08 3.61
CA ILE A 17 0.13 1.06 3.04
C ILE A 17 1.21 1.59 3.99
N VAL A 18 0.82 2.33 5.03
CA VAL A 18 1.75 2.78 6.08
C VAL A 18 1.87 1.68 7.13
N PRO A 19 3.09 1.34 7.59
CA PRO A 19 3.27 0.39 8.68
C PRO A 19 2.62 0.87 9.98
N ASP A 20 1.90 -0.01 10.67
CA ASP A 20 1.55 0.21 12.07
C ASP A 20 2.81 0.18 12.97
N ARG A 21 2.67 0.67 14.20
CA ARG A 21 3.75 0.75 15.19
C ARG A 21 4.27 -0.61 15.63
N ARG A 22 3.43 -1.65 15.64
CA ARG A 22 3.89 -3.02 15.95
C ARG A 22 4.87 -3.49 14.89
N THR A 23 4.54 -3.27 13.63
CA THR A 23 5.37 -3.63 12.47
C THR A 23 6.60 -2.73 12.35
N ARG A 24 6.46 -1.43 12.64
CA ARG A 24 7.53 -0.44 12.48
C ARG A 24 8.53 -0.43 13.63
N PHE A 25 8.07 -0.61 14.87
CA PHE A 25 8.87 -0.41 16.08
C PHE A 25 8.81 -1.58 17.08
N GLY A 26 7.97 -2.59 16.85
CA GLY A 26 7.78 -3.70 17.79
C GLY A 26 6.98 -3.33 19.05
N SER A 27 6.35 -2.15 19.07
CA SER A 27 5.54 -1.69 20.20
C SER A 27 4.07 -2.07 20.04
N ASP A 28 3.38 -2.34 21.13
CA ASP A 28 1.95 -2.61 21.09
C ASP A 28 1.14 -1.43 20.53
N THR A 29 0.19 -1.77 19.66
CA THR A 29 -0.80 -0.85 19.11
C THR A 29 -2.10 -1.61 18.81
N THR A 30 -3.19 -0.86 18.69
CA THR A 30 -4.47 -1.34 18.16
C THR A 30 -4.50 -1.40 16.63
N GLY A 31 -3.53 -0.80 15.94
CA GLY A 31 -3.40 -0.87 14.48
C GLY A 31 -2.95 -2.24 13.98
N ASP A 32 -3.39 -2.62 12.78
CA ASP A 32 -2.94 -3.80 12.05
C ASP A 32 -2.95 -3.52 10.54
N ALA A 33 -1.79 -3.19 9.99
CA ALA A 33 -1.57 -3.02 8.55
C ALA A 33 -1.25 -4.36 7.85
N GLY A 34 -1.10 -5.44 8.63
CA GLY A 34 -0.71 -6.76 8.14
C GLY A 34 0.54 -6.73 7.25
N GLY A 35 0.48 -7.46 6.14
CA GLY A 35 1.57 -7.52 5.15
C GLY A 35 1.52 -6.44 4.06
N VAL A 36 0.53 -5.55 4.08
CA VAL A 36 0.29 -4.60 2.98
C VAL A 36 1.44 -3.61 2.78
N PRO A 37 2.04 -3.00 3.83
CA PRO A 37 3.14 -2.04 3.65
C PRO A 37 4.35 -2.62 2.91
N ARG A 38 4.70 -3.87 3.22
CA ARG A 38 5.79 -4.58 2.54
C ARG A 38 5.42 -4.83 1.08
N PHE A 39 4.24 -5.40 0.83
CA PHE A 39 3.80 -5.72 -0.52
C PHE A 39 3.69 -4.46 -1.38
N TRP A 40 3.17 -3.37 -0.81
CA TRP A 40 3.10 -2.08 -1.48
C TRP A 40 4.47 -1.53 -1.84
N THR A 41 5.47 -1.67 -0.97
CA THR A 41 6.86 -1.29 -1.28
C THR A 41 7.40 -2.06 -2.49
N GLU A 42 7.14 -3.37 -2.56
CA GLU A 42 7.52 -4.21 -3.71
C GLU A 42 6.81 -3.77 -5.00
N LEU A 43 5.52 -3.42 -4.93
CA LEU A 43 4.76 -2.90 -6.06
C LEU A 43 5.27 -1.54 -6.55
N LYS A 44 5.58 -0.60 -5.64
CA LYS A 44 6.17 0.69 -5.99
C LYS A 44 7.47 0.53 -6.75
N GLN A 45 8.35 -0.36 -6.28
CA GLN A 45 9.62 -0.66 -6.95
C GLN A 45 9.41 -1.27 -8.34
N ARG A 46 8.43 -2.17 -8.48
CA ARG A 46 8.15 -2.86 -9.75
C ARG A 46 7.47 -1.97 -10.80
N TYR A 47 6.52 -1.13 -10.41
CA TYR A 47 5.66 -0.38 -11.34
C TYR A 47 6.00 1.13 -11.41
N GLY A 48 6.86 1.63 -10.52
CA GLY A 48 7.42 2.98 -10.60
C GLY A 48 6.35 4.06 -10.71
N ALA A 49 6.40 4.83 -11.81
CA ALA A 49 5.51 5.96 -12.06
C ALA A 49 4.02 5.61 -12.17
N ALA A 50 3.67 4.32 -12.28
CA ALA A 50 2.27 3.88 -12.24
C ALA A 50 1.72 3.74 -10.81
N ALA A 51 2.56 3.86 -9.78
CA ALA A 51 2.15 3.81 -8.38
C ALA A 51 2.13 5.22 -7.77
N SER A 52 1.09 5.51 -6.98
CA SER A 52 0.93 6.78 -6.26
C SER A 52 0.34 6.52 -4.86
N GLU A 53 0.56 7.45 -3.94
CA GLU A 53 0.19 7.29 -2.53
C GLU A 53 -0.65 8.49 -2.07
N ILE A 54 -1.64 8.21 -1.22
CA ILE A 54 -2.37 9.22 -0.45
C ILE A 54 -2.13 8.90 1.02
N ILE A 55 -1.29 9.72 1.66
CA ILE A 55 -0.89 9.60 3.06
C ILE A 55 -1.02 10.98 3.69
N GLN A 56 -1.76 11.09 4.79
CA GLN A 56 -1.89 12.35 5.53
C GLN A 56 -0.62 12.64 6.33
N ASP A 57 -0.12 11.65 7.08
CA ASP A 57 1.13 11.74 7.84
C ASP A 57 1.93 10.43 7.70
N PRO A 58 3.17 10.45 7.18
CA PRO A 58 4.02 9.26 7.08
C PRO A 58 4.39 8.62 8.44
N GLU A 59 4.27 9.35 9.54
CA GLU A 59 4.56 8.87 10.90
C GLU A 59 3.33 8.35 11.64
N GLN A 60 2.17 8.33 10.99
CA GLN A 60 0.94 7.80 11.57
C GLN A 60 1.00 6.28 11.76
N ASP A 61 0.15 5.77 12.66
CA ASP A 61 0.10 4.36 13.05
C ASP A 61 -0.82 3.55 12.12
N GLY A 62 -0.36 3.28 10.90
CA GLY A 62 -1.12 2.55 9.87
C GLY A 62 -1.83 3.44 8.85
N CYS A 63 -2.87 2.90 8.19
CA CYS A 63 -3.68 3.61 7.20
C CYS A 63 -2.91 4.05 5.93
N GLY A 64 -3.52 4.95 5.15
CA GLY A 64 -3.04 5.38 3.85
C GLY A 64 -3.59 4.53 2.71
N VAL A 65 -3.57 5.10 1.50
CA VAL A 65 -4.06 4.41 0.28
C VAL A 65 -2.98 4.44 -0.80
N GLY A 66 -2.59 3.25 -1.26
CA GLY A 66 -1.77 3.06 -2.45
C GLY A 66 -2.64 2.88 -3.67
N MET A 67 -2.33 3.59 -4.75
CA MET A 67 -3.06 3.55 -6.02
C MET A 67 -2.12 3.11 -7.14
N LEU A 68 -2.45 2.00 -7.79
CA LEU A 68 -1.71 1.45 -8.92
C LEU A 68 -2.54 1.56 -10.21
N TYR A 69 -2.05 2.34 -11.18
CA TYR A 69 -2.61 2.39 -12.52
C TYR A 69 -2.20 1.14 -13.30
N TRP A 70 -3.14 0.22 -13.48
CA TRP A 70 -2.86 -1.09 -14.05
C TRP A 70 -2.59 -1.02 -15.54
N ARG A 71 -1.37 -1.39 -15.92
CA ARG A 71 -0.93 -1.56 -17.31
C ARG A 71 -0.23 -2.92 -17.39
N PRO A 72 -0.91 -3.98 -17.86
CA PRO A 72 -0.35 -5.33 -17.90
C PRO A 72 0.87 -5.44 -18.80
#